data_AF-A0A383EED2-F1
#
_entry.id   AF-A0A383EED2-F1
#
_cell.length_a   1.000
_cell.length_b   1.000
_cell.length_c   1.000
_cell.angle_alpha   90.00
_cell.angle_beta   90.00
_cell.angle_gamma   90.00
#
_symmetry.space_group_name_H-M   'P 1'
#
loop_
_entity.id
_entity.type
_entity.pdbx_description
1 polymer ?
#
loop_
_entity_poly.entity_id
_entity_poly.type
_entity_poly.pdbx_seq_one_letter_code
_entity_poly.pdbx_strand_id
1 'polypeptide(L)' 'MLGKKANAFVALIFMVLSPKWIAAKESFSAEELAFFESKVRPLLSERCYDCHSHKAKKLKGDLYLDSRKGALFGGDN' A
#
# COMPACT_ATOMS: atom_id res chain seq x y z
N MET A 1 -36.07 32.42 -0.80
CA MET A 1 -35.01 31.75 -1.60
C MET A 1 -33.67 31.59 -0.87
N LEU A 2 -33.43 32.27 0.28
CA LEU A 2 -32.17 32.16 1.05
C LEU A 2 -31.99 30.84 1.85
N GLY A 3 -33.07 30.16 2.23
CA GLY A 3 -33.00 28.97 3.10
C GLY A 3 -32.49 27.67 2.45
N LYS A 4 -32.72 27.48 1.14
CA LYS A 4 -32.23 26.27 0.43
C LYS A 4 -30.70 26.27 0.27
N LYS A 5 -30.10 27.44 0.12
CA LYS A 5 -28.64 27.60 -0.03
C LYS A 5 -27.90 27.39 1.29
N ALA A 6 -28.49 27.80 2.40
CA ALA A 6 -27.96 27.55 3.74
C ALA A 6 -27.96 26.06 4.09
N ASN A 7 -29.04 25.32 3.78
CA ASN A 7 -29.10 23.87 4.02
C ASN A 7 -28.07 23.07 3.18
N ALA A 8 -27.80 23.49 1.94
CA ALA A 8 -26.77 22.86 1.10
C ALA A 8 -25.35 23.11 1.62
N PHE A 9 -25.07 24.30 2.15
CA PHE A 9 -23.78 24.63 2.78
C PHE A 9 -23.56 23.86 4.09
N VAL A 10 -24.59 23.71 4.92
CA VAL A 10 -24.52 22.93 6.16
C VAL A 10 -24.29 21.44 5.88
N ALA A 11 -24.92 20.87 4.85
CA ALA A 11 -24.68 19.49 4.43
C ALA A 11 -23.26 19.27 3.88
N LEU A 12 -22.70 20.24 3.16
CA LEU A 12 -21.33 20.16 2.63
C LEU A 12 -20.29 20.21 3.76
N ILE A 13 -20.54 21.00 4.81
CA ILE A 13 -19.67 21.11 5.99
C ILE A 13 -19.70 19.80 6.81
N PHE A 14 -20.85 19.14 6.91
CA PHE A 14 -20.97 17.83 7.58
C PHE A 14 -20.23 16.70 6.84
N MET A 15 -20.09 16.78 5.51
CA MET A 15 -19.34 15.80 4.72
C MET A 15 -17.81 15.94 4.90
N VAL A 16 -17.32 17.14 5.21
CA VAL A 16 -15.89 17.43 5.47
C VAL A 16 -15.50 17.11 6.92
N LEU A 17 -16.44 17.18 7.87
CA LEU A 17 -16.18 16.94 9.31
C LEU A 17 -16.37 15.48 9.77
N SER A 18 -16.62 14.54 8.85
CA SER A 18 -16.75 13.14 9.21
C SER A 18 -15.38 12.55 9.60
N PRO A 19 -15.17 12.08 10.86
CA PRO A 19 -13.88 11.51 11.30
C PRO A 19 -13.51 10.19 10.61
N LYS A 20 -14.37 9.69 9.71
CA LYS A 20 -14.18 8.45 8.93
C LYS A 20 -13.18 8.58 7.76
N TRP A 21 -12.39 9.65 7.70
CA TRP A 21 -11.40 9.85 6.63
C TRP A 21 -9.99 9.37 6.95
N ILE A 22 -9.75 8.90 8.17
CA ILE A 22 -8.48 8.23 8.49
C ILE A 22 -8.65 6.76 8.09
N ALA A 23 -8.20 6.41 6.88
CA ALA A 23 -7.95 5.03 6.52
C ALA A 23 -7.07 4.43 7.62
N ALA A 24 -7.58 3.41 8.32
CA ALA A 24 -6.81 2.70 9.31
C ALA A 24 -5.52 2.20 8.66
N LYS A 25 -4.37 2.57 9.24
CA LYS A 25 -3.09 2.02 8.83
C LYS A 25 -3.09 0.57 9.30
N GLU A 26 -3.41 -0.35 8.40
CA GLU A 26 -3.26 -1.79 8.64
C GLU A 26 -1.87 -2.05 9.21
N SER A 27 -1.81 -2.47 10.48
CA SER A 27 -0.58 -2.81 11.19
C SER A 27 -0.51 -4.32 11.33
N PHE A 28 0.57 -4.91 10.82
CA PHE A 28 0.80 -6.35 10.95
C PHE A 28 1.14 -6.73 12.40
N SER A 29 0.67 -7.88 12.85
CA SER A 29 1.05 -8.43 14.16
C SER A 29 2.53 -8.84 14.17
N ALA A 30 3.07 -9.05 15.37
CA ALA A 30 4.44 -9.53 15.52
C ALA A 30 4.62 -10.94 14.91
N GLU A 31 3.62 -11.81 15.05
CA GLU A 31 3.60 -13.16 14.49
C GLU A 31 3.58 -13.15 12.95
N GLU A 32 2.79 -12.26 12.34
CA GLU A 32 2.74 -12.10 10.88
C GLU A 32 4.08 -11.65 10.32
N LEU A 33 4.73 -10.67 10.98
CA LEU A 33 6.06 -10.20 10.61
C LEU A 33 7.10 -11.31 10.79
N ALA A 34 7.07 -12.04 11.91
CA ALA A 34 7.99 -13.14 12.16
C ALA A 34 7.84 -14.25 11.11
N PHE A 35 6.62 -14.56 10.68
CA PHE A 35 6.37 -15.50 9.59
C PHE A 35 6.94 -15.00 8.27
N PHE A 36 6.66 -13.74 7.90
CA PHE A 36 7.19 -13.15 6.67
C PHE A 36 8.72 -13.19 6.63
N GLU A 37 9.37 -12.76 7.72
CA GLU A 37 10.83 -12.70 7.81
C GLU A 37 11.48 -14.09 7.83
N SER A 38 10.88 -15.08 8.49
CA SER A 38 11.47 -16.41 8.62
C SER A 38 11.11 -17.38 7.48
N LYS A 39 10.00 -17.16 6.77
CA LYS A 39 9.50 -18.09 5.74
C LYS A 39 9.43 -17.49 4.35
N VAL A 40 9.02 -16.23 4.23
CA VAL A 40 8.75 -15.61 2.91
C VAL A 40 9.98 -14.90 2.36
N ARG A 41 10.59 -13.99 3.14
CA ARG A 41 11.75 -13.20 2.69
C ARG A 41 12.94 -14.08 2.24
N PRO A 42 13.29 -15.20 2.90
CA PRO A 42 14.38 -16.06 2.44
C PRO A 42 14.14 -16.61 1.03
N LEU A 43 12.90 -17.06 0.74
CA LEU A 43 12.54 -17.56 -0.59
C LEU A 43 12.68 -16.49 -1.67
N LEU A 44 12.21 -15.26 -1.38
CA LEU A 44 12.36 -14.14 -2.31
C LEU A 44 13.83 -13.77 -2.53
N SER A 45 14.63 -13.76 -1.47
CA SER A 45 16.06 -13.45 -1.55
C SER A 45 16.83 -14.49 -2.33
N GLU A 46 16.54 -15.78 -2.14
CA GLU A 46 17.27 -16.86 -2.81
C GLU A 46 16.85 -17.07 -4.26
N ARG A 47 15.58 -16.80 -4.59
CA ARG A 47 14.99 -17.25 -5.87
C ARG A 47 14.52 -16.12 -6.78
N CYS A 48 14.34 -14.91 -6.26
CA CYS A 48 13.68 -13.83 -7.01
C CYS A 48 14.52 -12.55 -7.11
N TYR A 49 15.23 -12.17 -6.04
CA TYR A 49 15.90 -10.87 -5.96
C TYR A 49 17.04 -10.67 -6.95
N ASP A 50 17.65 -11.75 -7.45
CA ASP A 50 18.68 -11.67 -8.49
C ASP A 50 18.22 -10.94 -9.75
N CYS A 51 16.91 -11.00 -10.07
CA CYS A 51 16.30 -10.34 -11.23
C CYS A 51 15.22 -9.30 -10.88
N HIS A 52 14.62 -9.37 -9.69
CA HIS A 52 13.45 -8.56 -9.29
C HIS A 52 13.67 -7.82 -7.97
N SER A 53 14.82 -7.16 -7.83
CA SER A 53 15.13 -6.31 -6.67
C SER A 53 15.82 -5.02 -7.13
N HIS A 54 15.85 -4.02 -6.26
CA HIS A 54 16.60 -2.79 -6.50
C HIS A 54 18.12 -3.01 -6.58
N LYS A 55 18.60 -4.17 -6.11
CA LYS A 55 20.01 -4.58 -6.19
C LYS A 55 20.30 -5.52 -7.37
N ALA A 56 19.30 -5.86 -8.19
CA ALA A 56 19.48 -6.74 -9.32
C ALA A 56 20.44 -6.12 -10.34
N LYS A 57 21.44 -6.89 -10.80
CA LYS A 57 22.35 -6.43 -11.87
C LYS A 57 21.62 -6.21 -13.19
N LYS A 58 20.57 -7.00 -13.43
CA LYS A 58 19.67 -6.87 -14.57
C LYS A 58 18.25 -7.02 -14.08
N LEU A 59 17.54 -5.91 -13.99
CA LEU A 59 16.12 -5.89 -13.66
C LEU A 59 15.30 -6.50 -14.80
N LYS A 60 14.32 -7.35 -14.47
CA LYS A 60 13.40 -7.95 -15.44
C LYS A 60 11.97 -7.48 -15.20
N GLY A 61 11.27 -7.13 -16.29
CA GLY A 61 9.84 -6.80 -16.30
C GLY A 61 9.46 -5.63 -15.39
N ASP A 62 10.37 -4.69 -15.16
CA ASP A 62 10.25 -3.56 -14.21
C ASP A 62 9.63 -3.93 -12.83
N LEU A 63 9.86 -5.18 -12.39
CA LEU A 63 9.22 -5.74 -11.20
C LEU A 63 10.18 -5.75 -10.01
N TYR A 64 9.74 -5.21 -8.88
CA TYR A 64 10.50 -5.13 -7.63
C TYR A 64 9.80 -5.85 -6.48
N LEU A 65 10.33 -7.00 -6.07
CA LEU A 65 9.78 -7.83 -4.98
C LEU A 65 10.45 -7.56 -3.62
N ASP A 66 11.45 -6.68 -3.57
CA ASP A 66 12.13 -6.25 -2.34
C ASP A 66 11.56 -4.94 -1.76
N SER A 67 10.49 -4.40 -2.37
CA SER A 67 9.75 -3.24 -1.87
C SER A 67 8.26 -3.51 -1.81
N ARG A 68 7.58 -2.94 -0.81
CA ARG A 68 6.12 -3.06 -0.68
C ARG A 68 5.38 -2.52 -1.91
N LYS A 69 5.81 -1.39 -2.44
CA LYS A 69 5.16 -0.75 -3.60
C LYS A 69 5.28 -1.65 -4.84
N GLY A 70 6.49 -2.08 -5.19
CA GLY A 70 6.69 -2.95 -6.36
C GLY A 70 5.95 -4.28 -6.26
N ALA A 71 5.94 -4.90 -5.08
CA ALA A 71 5.20 -6.15 -4.86
C ALA A 71 3.67 -5.99 -4.98
N LEU A 72 3.13 -4.83 -4.60
CA LEU A 72 1.68 -4.57 -4.66
C LEU A 72 1.19 -4.11 -6.03
N PHE A 73 1.98 -3.32 -6.74
CA PHE A 73 1.57 -2.72 -8.01
C PHE A 73 2.12 -3.44 -9.25
N GLY A 74 3.04 -4.39 -9.07
CA GLY A 74 3.64 -5.16 -10.15
C GLY A 74 4.71 -4.38 -10.91
N GLY A 75 5.06 -4.89 -12.09
CA GLY A 75 5.95 -4.25 -13.06
C GLY A 75 5.28 -4.11 -14.43
N ASP A 76 6.09 -3.91 -15.46
CA ASP A 76 5.62 -3.70 -16.83
C ASP A 76 5.18 -5.02 -17.51
N ASN A 77 4.12 -4.97 -18.32
CA ASN A 77 3.62 -6.09 -19.12
C ASN A 77 4.08 -5.97 -20.58
#